data_AF-S3ZR39-F1
#
_entry.id   AF-S3ZR39-F1
#
_cell.length_a   1.000
_cell.length_b   1.000
_cell.length_c   1.000
_cell.angle_alpha   90.00
_cell.angle_beta   90.00
_cell.angle_gamma   90.00
#
_symmetry.space_group_name_H-M   'P 1'
#
loop_
_entity.id
_entity.type
_entity.pdbx_description
1 polymer ?
#
loop_
_entity_poly.entity_id
_entity_poly.type
_entity_poly.pdbx_seq_one_letter_code
_entity_poly.pdbx_strand_id
1 'polypeptide(L)'
;MFGRKKTDEEKAAAKHLGRIRAAGAATGVTVIGSKFHQAGQAPIPVEGSKVTIELGETARKRITATRVALTGIFALWLKKDEQKLYITVEHDEGVILYPVPAKKEPQARVFATLVNGEATGITA
;
A
#
# COMPACT_ATOMS: atom_id res chain seq x y z
N MET A 1 32.17 21.93 3.52
CA MET A 1 32.39 20.71 2.71
C MET A 1 31.17 20.51 1.81
N PHE A 2 31.36 20.64 0.50
CA PHE A 2 30.28 20.65 -0.48
C PHE A 2 29.71 19.25 -0.71
N GLY A 3 28.37 19.18 -0.75
CA GLY A 3 27.58 17.96 -0.78
C GLY A 3 27.92 17.01 -1.94
N ARG A 4 28.05 15.73 -1.59
CA ARG A 4 28.12 14.61 -2.53
C ARG A 4 26.90 14.70 -3.46
N LYS A 5 27.12 14.89 -4.76
CA LYS A 5 26.06 14.77 -5.77
C LYS A 5 25.51 13.34 -5.68
N LYS A 6 24.19 13.20 -5.57
CA LYS A 6 23.53 11.88 -5.63
C LYS A 6 24.00 11.13 -6.86
N THR A 7 24.34 9.86 -6.67
CA THR A 7 24.62 8.91 -7.76
C THR A 7 23.38 8.75 -8.64
N ASP A 8 23.55 8.25 -9.86
CA ASP A 8 22.43 8.12 -10.79
C ASP A 8 21.41 7.07 -10.32
N GLU A 9 21.85 6.07 -9.55
CA GLU A 9 21.00 5.11 -8.86
C GLU A 9 20.13 5.77 -7.79
N GLU A 10 20.71 6.62 -6.93
CA GLU A 10 19.96 7.37 -5.91
C GLU A 10 18.93 8.34 -6.54
N LYS A 11 19.23 8.89 -7.72
CA LYS A 11 18.28 9.72 -8.48
C LYS A 11 17.14 8.87 -9.04
N ALA A 12 17.44 7.70 -9.58
CA ALA A 12 16.44 6.77 -10.10
C ALA A 12 15.50 6.29 -8.98
N ALA A 13 16.05 5.91 -7.82
CA ALA A 13 15.30 5.54 -6.63
C ALA A 13 14.40 6.69 -6.13
N ALA A 14 14.94 7.92 -6.07
CA ALA A 14 14.15 9.09 -5.67
C ALA A 14 13.01 9.40 -6.65
N LYS A 15 13.25 9.24 -7.96
CA LYS A 15 12.23 9.42 -9.00
C LYS A 15 11.15 8.33 -8.90
N HIS A 16 11.55 7.10 -8.64
CA HIS A 16 10.64 5.98 -8.45
C HIS A 16 9.76 6.19 -7.21
N LEU A 17 10.35 6.58 -6.07
CA LEU A 17 9.62 6.94 -4.86
C LEU A 17 8.64 8.11 -5.11
N GLY A 18 9.04 9.11 -5.90
CA GLY A 18 8.15 10.20 -6.32
C GLY A 18 6.92 9.71 -7.09
N ARG A 19 7.08 8.71 -7.96
CA ARG A 19 5.96 8.09 -8.69
C ARG A 19 5.05 7.29 -7.76
N ILE A 20 5.61 6.53 -6.82
CA ILE A 20 4.85 5.78 -5.81
C ILE A 20 3.99 6.75 -4.99
N ARG A 21 4.55 7.88 -4.54
CA ARG A 21 3.80 8.91 -3.79
C ARG A 21 2.63 9.48 -4.61
N ALA A 22 2.87 9.81 -5.87
CA ALA A 22 1.82 10.35 -6.74
C ALA A 22 0.69 9.34 -6.98
N ALA A 23 1.05 8.07 -7.23
CA ALA A 23 0.07 6.99 -7.41
C ALA A 23 -0.70 6.69 -6.12
N GLY A 24 -0.01 6.69 -4.97
CA GLY A 24 -0.63 6.51 -3.65
C GLY A 24 -1.64 7.62 -3.34
N ALA A 25 -1.29 8.88 -3.60
CA ALA A 25 -2.22 10.00 -3.42
C ALA A 25 -3.48 9.86 -4.29
N ALA A 26 -3.34 9.35 -5.52
CA ALA A 26 -4.47 9.11 -6.41
C ALA A 26 -5.44 8.04 -5.84
N THR A 27 -4.93 7.07 -5.08
CA THR A 27 -5.71 5.96 -4.49
C THR A 27 -6.17 6.24 -3.07
N GLY A 28 -5.60 7.25 -2.39
CA GLY A 28 -5.88 7.56 -0.99
C GLY A 28 -4.90 6.91 0.00
N VAL A 29 -3.80 6.34 -0.51
CA VAL A 29 -2.68 5.82 0.29
C VAL A 29 -1.77 6.98 0.66
N THR A 30 -1.52 7.15 1.96
CA THR A 30 -0.63 8.20 2.47
C THR A 30 0.81 7.70 2.47
N VAL A 31 1.68 8.37 1.72
CA VAL A 31 3.13 8.10 1.67
C VAL A 31 3.89 9.36 2.07
N ILE A 32 4.62 9.31 3.19
CA ILE A 32 5.42 10.43 3.71
C ILE A 32 6.86 9.94 3.80
N GLY A 33 7.79 10.68 3.17
CA GLY A 33 9.17 10.20 3.06
C GLY A 33 9.22 8.87 2.29
N SER A 34 9.93 7.89 2.83
CA SER A 34 10.03 6.53 2.28
C SER A 34 9.12 5.54 3.02
N LYS A 35 8.04 6.00 3.66
CA LYS A 35 7.14 5.15 4.46
C LYS A 35 5.67 5.34 4.11
N PHE A 36 4.91 4.27 4.25
CA PHE A 36 3.45 4.22 4.27
C PHE A 36 2.93 4.61 5.66
N HIS A 37 1.90 5.45 5.69
CA HIS A 37 1.30 5.94 6.94
C HIS A 37 -0.20 5.66 6.95
N GLN A 38 -0.71 5.23 8.10
CA GLN A 38 -2.14 5.09 8.34
C GLN A 38 -2.46 5.47 9.79
N ALA A 39 -3.60 6.12 10.00
CA ALA A 39 -4.00 6.56 11.34
C ALA A 39 -4.09 5.35 12.30
N GLY A 40 -3.47 5.46 13.47
CA GLY A 40 -3.47 4.40 14.48
C GLY A 40 -2.54 3.21 14.19
N GLN A 41 -1.66 3.31 13.18
CA GLN A 41 -0.68 2.27 12.87
C GLN A 41 0.74 2.85 12.78
N ALA A 42 1.74 2.02 13.08
CA ALA A 42 3.14 2.37 12.91
C ALA A 42 3.46 2.53 11.40
N PRO A 43 4.26 3.53 10.99
CA PRO A 43 4.64 3.70 9.60
C PRO A 43 5.55 2.57 9.10
N ILE A 44 5.30 2.08 7.89
CA ILE A 44 6.03 0.95 7.29
C ILE A 44 6.88 1.42 6.09
N PRO A 45 8.12 0.94 5.91
CA PRO A 45 8.95 1.26 4.74
C PRO A 45 8.30 0.92 3.39
N VAL A 46 8.51 1.76 2.38
CA VAL A 46 8.08 1.48 0.99
C VAL A 46 8.92 0.38 0.35
N GLU A 47 10.22 0.39 0.63
CA GLU A 47 11.15 -0.63 0.16
C GLU A 47 10.89 -1.95 0.88
N GLY A 48 10.94 -3.07 0.15
CA GLY A 48 10.63 -4.39 0.69
C GLY A 48 9.14 -4.65 0.93
N SER A 49 8.27 -3.64 0.78
CA SER A 49 6.84 -3.81 0.95
C SER A 49 6.21 -4.52 -0.26
N LYS A 50 5.25 -5.39 0.02
CA LYS A 50 4.38 -6.02 -0.98
C LYS A 50 2.99 -5.43 -0.91
N VAL A 51 2.44 -5.08 -2.07
CA VAL A 51 1.09 -4.55 -2.20
C VAL A 51 0.16 -5.58 -2.84
N THR A 52 -0.99 -5.81 -2.23
CA THR A 52 -2.06 -6.62 -2.82
C THR A 52 -3.36 -5.81 -2.90
N ILE A 53 -4.15 -6.10 -3.92
CA ILE A 53 -5.46 -5.47 -4.13
C ILE A 53 -6.50 -6.57 -3.97
N GLU A 54 -7.37 -6.40 -2.98
CA GLU A 54 -8.39 -7.38 -2.63
C GLU A 54 -9.78 -6.75 -2.71
N LEU A 55 -10.73 -7.50 -3.26
CA LEU A 55 -12.16 -7.15 -3.20
C LEU A 55 -12.67 -7.36 -1.78
N GLY A 56 -13.63 -6.53 -1.33
CA GLY A 56 -14.06 -6.47 0.07
C GLY A 56 -14.48 -7.81 0.69
N GLU A 57 -14.96 -8.77 -0.09
CA GLU A 57 -15.36 -10.09 0.40
C GLU A 57 -14.17 -11.04 0.64
N THR A 58 -13.18 -11.05 -0.26
CA THR A 58 -11.98 -11.89 -0.16
C THR A 58 -10.94 -11.31 0.78
N ALA A 59 -10.80 -9.98 0.78
CA ALA A 59 -9.92 -9.25 1.69
C ALA A 59 -10.19 -9.70 3.12
N ARG A 60 -11.48 -9.77 3.49
CA ARG A 60 -11.90 -10.23 4.81
C ARG A 60 -11.35 -11.61 5.15
N LYS A 61 -11.45 -12.59 4.25
CA LYS A 61 -11.05 -13.98 4.56
C LYS A 61 -9.54 -14.14 4.72
N ARG A 62 -8.73 -13.49 3.87
CA ARG A 62 -7.25 -13.53 3.99
C ARG A 62 -6.74 -12.71 5.16
N ILE A 63 -7.27 -11.50 5.34
CA ILE A 63 -6.91 -10.63 6.47
C ILE A 63 -7.32 -11.27 7.80
N THR A 64 -8.45 -11.98 7.86
CA THR A 64 -8.89 -12.67 9.08
C THR A 64 -7.93 -13.82 9.47
N ALA A 65 -7.38 -14.55 8.48
CA ALA A 65 -6.45 -15.64 8.74
C ALA A 65 -5.04 -15.16 9.13
N THR A 66 -4.53 -14.08 8.51
CA THR A 66 -3.13 -13.64 8.71
C THR A 66 -2.98 -12.46 9.69
N ARG A 67 -4.05 -11.66 9.93
CA ARG A 67 -3.90 -10.31 10.55
C ARG A 67 -4.81 -10.02 11.76
N VAL A 68 -5.77 -10.87 12.10
CA VAL A 68 -6.54 -10.69 13.35
C VAL A 68 -5.65 -10.76 14.59
N ALA A 69 -4.51 -11.45 14.51
CA ALA A 69 -3.50 -11.47 15.56
C ALA A 69 -2.59 -10.23 15.61
N LEU A 70 -2.45 -9.46 14.52
CA LEU A 70 -1.41 -8.42 14.40
C LEU A 70 -1.94 -6.97 14.31
N THR A 71 -3.19 -6.73 13.91
CA THR A 71 -3.65 -5.37 13.54
C THR A 71 -5.02 -4.99 14.10
N GLY A 72 -5.20 -5.20 15.41
CA GLY A 72 -6.45 -5.20 16.20
C GLY A 72 -7.46 -4.03 16.14
N ILE A 73 -7.58 -3.27 15.05
CA ILE A 73 -8.58 -2.20 14.89
C ILE A 73 -9.38 -2.33 13.57
N PHE A 74 -8.81 -2.89 12.50
CA PHE A 74 -9.46 -2.96 11.18
C PHE A 74 -10.47 -4.10 11.01
N ALA A 75 -10.39 -5.16 11.84
CA ALA A 75 -11.36 -6.26 11.80
C ALA A 75 -12.81 -5.79 12.09
N LEU A 76 -12.96 -4.67 12.82
CA LEU A 76 -14.24 -4.09 13.21
C LEU A 76 -14.81 -3.11 12.17
N TRP A 77 -13.98 -2.54 11.28
CA TRP A 77 -14.43 -1.55 10.28
C TRP A 77 -14.69 -2.13 8.89
N LEU A 78 -14.39 -3.42 8.68
CA LEU A 78 -14.78 -4.18 7.49
C LEU A 78 -16.31 -4.45 7.51
N LYS A 79 -17.10 -3.38 7.48
CA LYS A 79 -18.52 -3.46 7.13
C LYS A 79 -18.62 -3.88 5.66
N LYS A 80 -19.69 -4.64 5.39
CA LYS A 80 -20.01 -5.37 4.16
C LYS A 80 -20.30 -4.41 2.99
N ASP A 81 -19.30 -3.65 2.59
CA ASP A 81 -19.39 -2.67 1.52
C ASP A 81 -18.70 -3.26 0.30
N GLU A 82 -19.48 -4.04 -0.48
CA GLU A 82 -19.02 -4.76 -1.68
C GLU A 82 -18.48 -3.81 -2.77
N GLN A 83 -18.71 -2.51 -2.62
CA GLN A 83 -18.21 -1.45 -3.52
C GLN A 83 -16.83 -0.89 -3.14
N LYS A 84 -16.17 -1.47 -2.12
CA LYS A 84 -14.83 -1.05 -1.69
C LYS A 84 -13.78 -2.10 -2.04
N LEU A 85 -12.69 -1.61 -2.60
CA LEU A 85 -11.44 -2.34 -2.74
C LEU A 85 -10.58 -2.06 -1.51
N TYR A 86 -9.75 -3.01 -1.14
CA TYR A 86 -8.76 -2.82 -0.09
C TYR A 86 -7.37 -2.97 -0.70
N ILE A 87 -6.54 -1.94 -0.51
CA ILE A 87 -5.11 -2.04 -0.76
C ILE A 87 -4.48 -2.51 0.55
N THR A 88 -3.83 -3.65 0.46
CA THR A 88 -3.09 -4.27 1.53
C THR A 88 -1.61 -4.03 1.29
N VAL A 89 -0.91 -3.47 2.27
CA VAL A 89 0.55 -3.33 2.29
C VAL A 89 1.10 -4.30 3.33
N GLU A 90 2.07 -5.11 2.93
CA GLU A 90 2.77 -6.12 3.74
C GLU A 90 4.26 -5.82 3.81
N HIS A 91 4.83 -5.86 5.01
CA HIS A 91 6.26 -5.76 5.26
C HIS A 91 6.59 -6.58 6.52
N ASP A 92 7.86 -6.88 6.74
CA ASP A 92 8.29 -7.61 7.94
C ASP A 92 7.98 -6.84 9.24
N GLU A 93 7.93 -5.50 9.15
CA GLU A 93 7.55 -4.59 10.24
C GLU A 93 6.04 -4.57 10.52
N GLY A 94 5.24 -5.16 9.64
CA GLY A 94 3.81 -5.32 9.84
C GLY A 94 2.98 -5.05 8.60
N VAL A 95 1.77 -4.59 8.85
CA VAL A 95 0.70 -4.59 7.87
C VAL A 95 -0.12 -3.32 7.95
N ILE A 96 -0.40 -2.72 6.78
CA ILE A 96 -1.34 -1.60 6.65
C ILE A 96 -2.43 -1.93 5.63
N LEU A 97 -3.64 -1.45 5.91
CA LEU A 97 -4.83 -1.57 5.06
C LEU A 97 -5.39 -0.20 4.72
N TYR A 98 -5.62 0.02 3.42
CA TYR A 98 -6.24 1.24 2.90
C TYR A 98 -7.56 0.89 2.19
N PRO A 99 -8.70 1.38 2.69
CA PRO A 99 -9.96 1.30 1.96
C PRO A 99 -9.91 2.25 0.76
N VAL A 100 -10.16 1.72 -0.44
CA VAL A 100 -10.14 2.46 -1.70
C VAL A 100 -11.51 2.30 -2.40
N PRO A 101 -12.12 3.39 -2.89
CA PRO A 101 -13.34 3.31 -3.68
C PRO A 101 -13.13 2.46 -4.95
N ALA A 102 -14.07 1.58 -5.31
CA ALA A 102 -13.96 0.72 -6.50
C ALA A 102 -13.67 1.50 -7.79
N LYS A 103 -14.22 2.73 -7.94
CA LYS A 103 -13.93 3.59 -9.11
C LYS A 103 -12.44 3.95 -9.28
N LYS A 104 -11.61 3.75 -8.25
CA LYS A 104 -10.16 4.01 -8.26
C LYS A 104 -9.33 2.74 -8.50
N GLU A 105 -9.96 1.64 -8.89
CA GLU A 105 -9.30 0.36 -9.21
C GLU A 105 -8.15 0.50 -10.23
N PRO A 106 -8.29 1.24 -11.34
CA PRO A 106 -7.18 1.37 -12.29
C PRO A 106 -5.96 2.03 -11.65
N GLN A 107 -6.18 3.06 -10.83
CA GLN A 107 -5.10 3.75 -10.10
C GLN A 107 -4.50 2.85 -9.01
N ALA A 108 -5.31 2.02 -8.35
CA ALA A 108 -4.84 1.04 -7.37
C ALA A 108 -3.90 0.03 -8.01
N ARG A 109 -4.24 -0.47 -9.21
CA ARG A 109 -3.36 -1.36 -9.97
C ARG A 109 -2.04 -0.73 -10.38
N VAL A 110 -2.09 0.52 -10.84
CA VAL A 110 -0.86 1.28 -11.16
C VAL A 110 0.01 1.44 -9.92
N PHE A 111 -0.59 1.80 -8.79
CA PHE A 111 0.13 1.91 -7.52
C PHE A 111 0.78 0.58 -7.10
N ALA A 112 0.02 -0.52 -7.09
CA ALA A 112 0.53 -1.83 -6.72
C ALA A 112 1.66 -2.29 -7.65
N THR A 113 1.51 -2.05 -8.96
CA THR A 113 2.55 -2.36 -9.95
C THR A 113 3.83 -1.56 -9.70
N LEU A 114 3.70 -0.28 -9.33
CA LEU A 114 4.85 0.56 -9.01
C LEU A 114 5.59 0.08 -7.75
N VAL A 115 4.87 -0.38 -6.72
CA VAL A 115 5.50 -0.84 -5.48
C VAL A 115 6.11 -2.23 -5.63
N ASN A 116 5.39 -3.16 -6.28
CA ASN A 116 5.86 -4.53 -6.45
C ASN A 116 6.92 -4.68 -7.55
N GLY A 117 7.00 -3.72 -8.48
CA GLY A 117 7.86 -3.82 -9.66
C GLY A 117 7.33 -4.75 -10.75
N GLU A 118 6.15 -5.36 -10.54
CA GLU A 118 5.50 -6.30 -11.46
C GLU A 118 4.00 -6.05 -11.55
N ALA A 119 3.39 -6.44 -12.68
CA ALA A 119 1.96 -6.26 -12.91
C ALA A 119 1.14 -7.00 -11.84
N THR A 120 0.44 -6.23 -11.00
CA THR A 120 -0.33 -6.79 -9.89
C THR A 120 -1.81 -6.85 -10.25
N GLY A 121 -2.34 -8.07 -10.35
CA GLY A 121 -3.77 -8.32 -10.56
C GLY A 121 -4.60 -8.15 -9.28
N ILE A 122 -5.92 -8.19 -9.43
CA ILE A 122 -6.82 -8.33 -8.27
C ILE A 122 -6.83 -9.80 -7.89
N THR A 123 -6.52 -10.09 -6.62
CA THR A 123 -6.70 -11.43 -6.07
C THR A 123 -8.13 -11.60 -5.60
N ALA A 124 -8.85 -12.50 -6.27
CA ALA A 124 -10.21 -12.92 -5.93
C ALA A 124 -10.23 -13.92 -4.77
#